data_AF-A0A371CJD2-F1
#
_entry.id   AF-A0A371CJD2-F1
#
_cell.length_a   1.000
_cell.length_b   1.000
_cell.length_c   1.000
_cell.angle_alpha   90.00
_cell.angle_beta   90.00
_cell.angle_gamma   90.00
#
_symmetry.space_group_name_H-M   'P 1'
#
loop_
_entity.id
_entity.type
_entity.pdbx_description
1 polymer ?
#
loop_
_entity_poly.entity_id
_entity_poly.type
_entity_poly.pdbx_seq_one_letter_code
_entity_poly.pdbx_strand_id
1 'polypeptide(L)'
;MSSHRVALKCKEPVTINVKGVHYSRFGYRGTKIGIPTSLDPRRDSLAVPRFPSFEAVLGAGIELHETWVICYDGMGVEHRFLIAAQYRPNMTINRALKRIEPGLNWKGDLLVMRGGNMKFVVNVGKYAELAREAVRKYLIEVVPTVEAAIQNNIPLDIPLVI
;
A
#
# COMPACT_ATOMS: atom_id res chain seq x y z
N MET A 1 0.60 15.69 3.49
CA MET A 1 0.31 14.72 2.40
C MET A 1 1.55 14.47 1.59
N SER A 2 2.05 13.24 1.66
CA SER A 2 3.27 12.80 1.01
C SER A 2 2.96 11.54 0.22
N SER A 3 2.98 11.67 -1.11
CA SER A 3 2.88 10.54 -2.02
C SER A 3 4.29 10.10 -2.41
N HIS A 4 4.52 8.80 -2.47
CA HIS A 4 5.77 8.26 -3.03
C HIS A 4 5.71 8.17 -4.56
N ARG A 5 4.55 8.44 -5.17
CA ARG A 5 4.40 8.48 -6.62
C ARG A 5 4.92 9.80 -7.16
N VAL A 6 5.74 9.71 -8.20
CA VAL A 6 6.19 10.86 -9.00
C VAL A 6 5.37 10.90 -10.28
N ALA A 7 4.97 12.10 -10.70
CA ALA A 7 4.24 12.28 -11.95
C ALA A 7 4.99 11.64 -13.13
N LEU A 8 4.29 10.82 -13.91
CA LEU A 8 4.85 10.14 -15.05
C LEU A 8 5.11 11.15 -16.19
N LYS A 9 6.39 11.40 -16.50
CA LYS A 9 6.81 12.28 -17.60
C LYS A 9 6.88 11.51 -18.92
N CYS A 10 5.72 11.19 -19.50
CA CYS A 10 5.59 10.47 -20.77
C CYS A 10 4.49 11.07 -21.65
N LYS A 11 4.71 11.12 -22.97
CA LYS A 11 3.70 11.59 -23.95
C LYS A 11 2.60 10.55 -24.18
N GLU A 12 2.97 9.28 -24.23
CA GLU A 12 2.08 8.15 -24.56
C GLU A 12 2.26 7.04 -23.52
N PRO A 13 1.72 7.21 -22.31
CA PRO A 13 1.82 6.20 -21.28
C PRO A 13 0.97 4.99 -21.64
N VAL A 14 1.48 3.79 -21.36
CA VAL A 14 0.70 2.54 -21.44
C VAL A 14 0.26 2.12 -20.05
N THR A 15 -0.94 1.55 -19.94
CA THR A 15 -1.46 1.01 -18.68
C THR A 15 -1.31 -0.50 -18.67
N ILE A 16 -0.68 -1.02 -17.62
CA ILE A 16 -0.61 -2.46 -17.33
C ILE A 16 -1.27 -2.76 -15.98
N ASN A 17 -1.62 -4.02 -15.75
CA ASN A 17 -2.08 -4.48 -14.44
C ASN A 17 -0.93 -5.12 -13.67
N VAL A 18 -0.42 -4.42 -12.65
CA VAL A 18 0.58 -4.97 -11.73
C VAL A 18 -0.15 -5.64 -10.56
N LYS A 19 0.17 -6.90 -10.30
CA LYS A 19 -0.49 -7.69 -9.25
C LYS A 19 -0.05 -7.25 -7.86
N GLY A 20 -1.00 -6.80 -7.04
CA GLY A 20 -0.83 -6.52 -5.61
C GLY A 20 -1.79 -7.34 -4.75
N VAL A 21 -1.85 -7.04 -3.45
CA VAL A 21 -2.83 -7.61 -2.52
C VAL A 21 -3.70 -6.51 -1.96
N HIS A 22 -5.02 -6.70 -2.03
CA HIS A 22 -6.04 -5.80 -1.48
C HIS A 22 -6.68 -6.40 -0.25
N TYR A 23 -6.62 -5.67 0.86
CA TYR A 23 -7.34 -5.94 2.09
C TYR A 23 -8.58 -5.05 2.13
N SER A 24 -9.61 -5.48 1.40
CA SER A 24 -10.89 -4.78 1.42
C SER A 24 -11.57 -4.96 2.77
N ARG A 25 -12.21 -3.90 3.26
CA ARG A 25 -13.09 -3.87 4.43
C ARG A 25 -14.27 -4.82 4.32
N PHE A 26 -14.70 -5.12 3.09
CA PHE A 26 -15.77 -6.08 2.81
C PHE A 26 -15.23 -7.52 2.71
N GLY A 27 -13.92 -7.67 2.65
CA GLY A 27 -13.24 -8.95 2.53
C GLY A 27 -12.90 -9.57 3.88
N TYR A 28 -12.67 -10.89 3.84
CA TYR A 28 -12.23 -11.67 5.00
C TYR A 28 -10.72 -11.99 4.98
N ARG A 29 -10.06 -11.77 3.85
CA ARG A 29 -8.63 -12.03 3.63
C ARG A 29 -8.11 -11.08 2.55
N GLY A 30 -6.79 -10.96 2.45
CA GLY A 30 -6.15 -10.28 1.33
C GLY A 30 -6.46 -10.98 0.01
N THR A 31 -6.87 -10.22 -0.99
CA THR A 31 -7.19 -10.72 -2.34
C THR A 31 -6.15 -10.21 -3.32
N LYS A 32 -5.57 -11.11 -4.13
CA LYS A 32 -4.66 -10.70 -5.20
C LYS A 32 -5.47 -10.03 -6.31
N ILE A 33 -5.11 -8.80 -6.67
CA ILE A 33 -5.79 -8.03 -7.72
C ILE A 33 -4.77 -7.40 -8.67
N GLY A 34 -5.22 -7.04 -9.88
CA GLY A 34 -4.46 -6.17 -10.77
C GLY A 34 -4.69 -4.71 -10.41
N ILE A 35 -3.61 -3.97 -10.21
CA ILE A 35 -3.65 -2.53 -9.94
C ILE A 35 -3.26 -1.82 -11.25
N PRO A 36 -4.17 -1.02 -11.85
CA PRO A 36 -3.85 -0.26 -13.04
C PRO A 36 -2.63 0.62 -12.79
N THR A 37 -1.61 0.45 -13.63
CA THR A 37 -0.31 1.08 -13.44
C THR A 37 0.16 1.64 -14.77
N SER A 38 0.27 2.96 -14.84
CA SER A 38 0.75 3.67 -16.03
C SER A 38 2.27 3.70 -16.06
N LEU A 39 2.87 3.55 -17.23
CA LEU A 39 4.33 3.58 -17.41
C LEU A 39 4.72 4.10 -18.80
N ASP A 40 5.95 4.61 -18.92
CA ASP A 40 6.57 4.89 -20.21
C ASP A 40 7.05 3.55 -20.84
N PRO A 41 6.47 3.10 -21.96
CA PRO A 41 6.80 1.79 -22.54
C PRO A 41 8.26 1.68 -22.97
N ARG A 42 8.96 2.81 -23.15
CA ARG A 42 10.35 2.86 -23.62
C ARG A 42 11.36 3.01 -22.48
N ARG A 43 10.94 3.46 -21.29
CA ARG A 43 11.84 3.91 -20.21
C ARG A 43 11.45 3.44 -18.80
N ASP A 44 10.81 2.29 -18.67
CA ASP A 44 10.38 1.72 -17.38
C ASP A 44 11.56 1.43 -16.42
N SER A 45 11.79 2.34 -15.47
CA SER A 45 12.93 2.34 -14.54
C SER A 45 12.60 3.05 -13.22
N LEU A 46 13.51 3.08 -12.24
CA LEU A 46 13.34 3.90 -11.04
C LEU A 46 13.39 5.42 -11.33
N ALA A 47 14.15 5.84 -12.34
CA ALA A 47 14.27 7.26 -12.74
C ALA A 47 13.03 7.78 -13.49
N VAL A 48 12.29 6.88 -14.13
CA VAL A 48 10.99 7.14 -14.76
C VAL A 48 9.98 6.14 -14.19
N PRO A 49 9.55 6.37 -12.94
CA PRO A 49 8.81 5.38 -12.19
C PRO A 49 7.42 5.14 -12.78
N ARG A 50 6.97 3.91 -12.64
CA ARG A 50 5.58 3.52 -12.88
C ARG A 50 4.67 4.31 -11.92
N PHE A 51 3.45 4.59 -12.36
CA PHE A 51 2.44 5.31 -11.59
C PHE A 51 1.24 4.38 -11.31
N PRO A 52 1.19 3.72 -10.13
CA PRO A 52 0.02 2.95 -9.72
C PRO A 52 -1.17 3.86 -9.45
N SER A 53 -2.33 3.54 -10.03
CA SER A 53 -3.59 4.26 -9.82
C SER A 53 -4.35 3.63 -8.66
N PHE A 54 -3.91 3.89 -7.43
CA PHE A 54 -4.54 3.32 -6.23
C PHE A 54 -6.00 3.74 -6.08
N GLU A 55 -6.32 4.96 -6.50
CA GLU A 55 -7.66 5.54 -6.49
C GLU A 55 -8.65 4.77 -7.37
N ALA A 56 -8.16 4.09 -8.42
CA ALA A 56 -9.00 3.22 -9.25
C ALA A 56 -9.46 1.96 -8.49
N VAL A 57 -8.81 1.62 -7.38
CA VAL A 57 -9.14 0.47 -6.54
C VAL A 57 -9.79 0.89 -5.21
N LEU A 58 -9.22 1.90 -4.54
CA LEU A 58 -9.65 2.35 -3.21
C LEU A 58 -10.73 3.45 -3.27
N GLY A 59 -10.89 4.09 -4.43
CA GLY A 59 -11.70 5.28 -4.63
C GLY A 59 -10.94 6.57 -4.30
N ALA A 60 -11.29 7.67 -4.98
CA ALA A 60 -10.61 8.97 -4.86
C ALA A 60 -11.16 9.88 -3.74
N GLY A 61 -12.26 9.51 -3.10
CA GLY A 61 -12.98 10.39 -2.17
C GLY A 61 -12.42 10.45 -0.74
N ILE A 62 -11.35 9.71 -0.44
CA ILE A 62 -10.76 9.61 0.89
C ILE A 62 -9.24 9.75 0.75
N GLU A 63 -8.63 10.45 1.70
CA GLU A 63 -7.18 10.65 1.75
C GLU A 63 -6.45 9.31 1.72
N LEU A 64 -5.44 9.25 0.86
CA LEU A 64 -4.63 8.09 0.61
C LEU A 64 -3.25 8.31 1.20
N HIS A 65 -2.84 7.41 2.08
CA HIS A 65 -1.50 7.41 2.67
C HIS A 65 -0.66 6.34 2.00
N GLU A 66 0.53 6.73 1.55
CA GLU A 66 1.48 5.84 0.89
C GLU A 66 2.73 5.72 1.76
N THR A 67 3.22 4.51 1.96
CA THR A 67 4.52 4.30 2.61
C THR A 67 5.23 3.07 2.06
N TRP A 68 6.56 3.11 2.09
CA TRP A 68 7.38 1.92 1.87
C TRP A 68 7.58 1.19 3.20
N VAL A 69 7.55 -0.13 3.15
CA VAL A 69 7.88 -1.00 4.28
C VAL A 69 8.93 -2.01 3.84
N ILE A 70 9.98 -2.13 4.65
CA ILE A 70 11.06 -3.09 4.43
C ILE A 70 10.82 -4.40 5.22
N CYS A 71 10.93 -5.52 4.52
CA CYS A 71 10.90 -6.87 5.10
C CYS A 71 12.10 -7.68 4.65
N TYR A 72 12.56 -8.59 5.49
CA TYR A 72 13.63 -9.53 5.18
C TYR A 72 13.05 -10.93 5.05
N ASP A 73 13.49 -11.69 4.04
CA ASP A 73 13.12 -13.09 3.93
C ASP A 73 13.96 -13.99 4.84
N GLY A 74 13.68 -15.30 4.84
CA GLY A 74 14.40 -16.27 5.67
C GLY A 74 15.90 -16.40 5.35
N MET A 75 16.36 -15.82 4.23
CA MET A 75 17.77 -15.75 3.85
C MET A 75 18.40 -14.39 4.19
N GLY A 76 17.65 -13.50 4.84
CA GLY A 76 18.10 -12.13 5.16
C GLY A 76 18.08 -11.19 3.96
N VAL A 77 17.46 -11.55 2.83
CA VAL A 77 17.38 -10.67 1.66
C VAL A 77 16.29 -9.64 1.86
N GLU A 78 16.61 -8.38 1.59
CA GLU A 78 15.70 -7.26 1.69
C GLU A 78 14.64 -7.26 0.58
N HIS A 79 13.39 -7.00 0.94
CA HIS A 79 12.26 -6.77 0.04
C HIS A 79 11.49 -5.53 0.49
N ARG A 80 11.19 -4.66 -0.48
CA ARG A 80 10.42 -3.43 -0.25
C ARG A 80 8.98 -3.63 -0.69
N PHE A 81 8.04 -3.10 0.09
CA PHE A 81 6.61 -3.15 -0.20
C PHE A 81 6.00 -1.76 -0.11
N LEU A 82 5.30 -1.34 -1.16
CA LEU A 82 4.55 -0.09 -1.18
C LEU A 82 3.16 -0.36 -0.66
N ILE A 83 2.81 0.26 0.45
CA ILE A 83 1.49 0.21 1.05
C ILE A 83 0.75 1.50 0.70
N ALA A 84 -0.48 1.36 0.22
CA ALA A 84 -1.43 2.45 0.05
C ALA A 84 -2.64 2.18 0.93
N ALA A 85 -2.92 3.05 1.88
CA ALA A 85 -3.94 2.84 2.90
C ALA A 85 -4.92 4.02 2.95
N GLN A 86 -6.18 3.70 3.21
CA GLN A 86 -7.21 4.68 3.54
C GLN A 86 -7.75 4.36 4.92
N TYR A 87 -7.80 5.37 5.79
CA TYR A 87 -8.48 5.28 7.07
C TYR A 87 -9.84 5.97 7.00
N ARG A 88 -10.88 5.34 7.57
CA ARG A 88 -12.27 5.83 7.56
C ARG A 88 -12.90 5.63 8.95
N PRO A 89 -12.98 6.66 9.81
CA PRO A 89 -13.39 6.52 11.21
C PRO A 89 -14.83 6.00 11.38
N ASN A 90 -15.71 6.35 10.43
CA ASN A 90 -17.14 5.99 10.44
C ASN A 90 -17.42 4.58 9.88
N MET A 91 -16.38 3.78 9.62
CA MET A 91 -16.53 2.42 9.09
C MET A 91 -16.32 1.34 10.16
N THR A 92 -16.78 0.13 9.84
CA THR A 92 -16.49 -1.06 10.61
C THR A 92 -15.02 -1.45 10.51
N ILE A 93 -14.52 -2.15 11.54
CA ILE A 93 -13.16 -2.70 11.54
C ILE A 93 -12.98 -3.65 10.35
N ASN A 94 -11.86 -3.50 9.64
CA ASN A 94 -11.48 -4.34 8.53
C ASN A 94 -11.10 -5.75 9.04
N ARG A 95 -11.98 -6.73 8.79
CA ARG A 95 -11.82 -8.11 9.25
C ARG A 95 -10.59 -8.80 8.66
N ALA A 96 -10.21 -8.45 7.43
CA ALA A 96 -9.02 -9.01 6.80
C ALA A 96 -7.74 -8.56 7.51
N LEU A 97 -7.66 -7.28 7.90
CA LEU A 97 -6.51 -6.73 8.64
C LEU A 97 -6.50 -7.17 10.10
N LYS A 98 -7.67 -7.33 10.74
CA LYS A 98 -7.79 -7.90 12.10
C LYS A 98 -7.22 -9.31 12.20
N ARG A 99 -7.22 -10.08 11.09
CA ARG A 99 -6.58 -11.40 11.03
C ARG A 99 -5.08 -11.37 10.83
N ILE A 100 -4.54 -10.23 10.39
CA ILE A 100 -3.09 -10.03 10.29
C ILE A 100 -2.54 -9.68 11.66
N GLU A 101 -3.15 -8.69 12.32
CA GLU A 101 -2.77 -8.27 13.66
C GLU A 101 -4.02 -8.13 14.55
N PRO A 102 -4.39 -9.18 15.31
CA PRO A 102 -5.60 -9.20 16.13
C PRO A 102 -5.65 -8.13 17.21
N GLY A 103 -4.50 -7.60 17.63
CA GLY A 103 -4.46 -6.52 18.63
C GLY A 103 -5.02 -5.18 18.13
N LEU A 104 -5.08 -4.97 16.82
CA LEU A 104 -5.26 -3.63 16.24
C LEU A 104 -6.60 -3.45 15.51
N ASN A 105 -7.08 -2.21 15.48
CA ASN A 105 -8.40 -1.87 14.93
C ASN A 105 -8.30 -0.90 13.75
N TRP A 106 -7.92 -1.42 12.56
CA TRP A 106 -7.97 -0.62 11.34
C TRP A 106 -9.38 -0.51 10.78
N LYS A 107 -9.80 0.71 10.42
CA LYS A 107 -11.07 0.97 9.72
C LYS A 107 -10.77 1.58 8.35
N GLY A 108 -11.03 0.83 7.29
CA GLY A 108 -10.76 1.25 5.92
C GLY A 108 -10.03 0.18 5.12
N ASP A 109 -9.57 0.55 3.93
CA ASP A 109 -9.03 -0.36 2.92
C ASP A 109 -7.51 -0.19 2.82
N LEU A 110 -6.80 -1.26 2.46
CA LEU A 110 -5.34 -1.25 2.31
C LEU A 110 -4.91 -2.06 1.09
N LEU A 111 -3.99 -1.51 0.29
CA LEU A 111 -3.29 -2.18 -0.80
C LEU A 111 -1.82 -2.32 -0.48
N VAL A 112 -1.24 -3.44 -0.91
CA VAL A 112 0.21 -3.64 -0.89
C VAL A 112 0.71 -4.13 -2.25
N MET A 113 1.77 -3.48 -2.74
CA MET A 113 2.50 -3.83 -3.94
C MET A 113 3.96 -4.12 -3.59
N ARG A 114 4.64 -4.90 -4.42
CA ARG A 114 6.07 -5.17 -4.22
C ARG A 114 6.90 -4.17 -4.99
N GLY A 115 7.95 -3.63 -4.37
CA GLY A 115 8.97 -2.83 -5.03
C GLY A 115 9.91 -3.71 -5.87
N GLY A 116 10.31 -3.25 -7.04
CA GLY A 116 11.34 -3.91 -7.84
C GLY A 116 12.74 -3.37 -7.53
N ASN A 117 13.77 -4.11 -7.94
CA ASN A 117 15.16 -3.63 -7.88
C ASN A 117 15.38 -2.49 -8.88
N MET A 118 14.85 -2.63 -10.10
CA MET A 118 15.01 -1.68 -11.20
C MET A 118 13.73 -0.90 -11.53
N LYS A 119 12.61 -1.26 -10.89
CA LYS A 119 11.27 -0.76 -11.23
C LYS A 119 10.54 -0.35 -9.96
N PHE A 120 9.77 0.74 -10.04
CA PHE A 120 9.06 1.28 -8.88
C PHE A 120 8.18 0.23 -8.20
N VAL A 121 7.29 -0.43 -8.95
CA VAL A 121 6.49 -1.57 -8.47
C VAL A 121 6.50 -2.74 -9.45
N VAL A 122 6.40 -3.95 -8.93
CA VAL A 122 6.34 -5.21 -9.66
C VAL A 122 5.26 -6.14 -9.07
N ASN A 123 4.95 -7.22 -9.79
CA ASN A 123 4.00 -8.22 -9.32
C ASN A 123 4.44 -8.81 -7.97
N VAL A 124 3.52 -8.85 -7.01
CA VAL A 124 3.77 -9.45 -5.68
C VAL A 124 4.15 -10.93 -5.77
N GLY A 125 3.58 -11.67 -6.74
CA GLY A 125 3.99 -13.04 -7.09
C GLY A 125 4.00 -14.00 -5.89
N LYS A 126 5.16 -14.63 -5.66
CA LYS A 126 5.44 -15.56 -4.56
C LYS A 126 5.67 -14.87 -3.21
N TYR A 127 5.83 -13.55 -3.18
CA TYR A 127 6.14 -12.77 -1.99
C TYR A 127 4.89 -12.31 -1.22
N ALA A 128 3.78 -13.04 -1.36
CA ALA A 128 2.51 -12.67 -0.73
C ALA A 128 2.57 -12.75 0.80
N GLU A 129 3.28 -13.73 1.36
CA GLU A 129 3.47 -13.84 2.81
C GLU A 129 4.38 -12.73 3.35
N LEU A 130 5.44 -12.37 2.63
CA LEU A 130 6.26 -11.20 2.98
C LEU A 130 5.48 -9.89 2.87
N ALA A 131 4.59 -9.77 1.89
CA ALA A 131 3.70 -8.61 1.79
C ALA A 131 2.70 -8.56 2.96
N ARG A 132 2.20 -9.72 3.43
CA ARG A 132 1.37 -9.81 4.64
C ARG A 132 2.15 -9.34 5.87
N GLU A 133 3.42 -9.71 5.99
CA GLU A 133 4.29 -9.24 7.07
C GLU A 133 4.55 -7.73 6.98
N ALA A 134 4.75 -7.18 5.78
CA ALA A 134 4.87 -5.73 5.59
C ALA A 134 3.61 -4.99 6.07
N VAL A 135 2.42 -5.53 5.77
CA VAL A 135 1.15 -4.99 6.28
C VAL A 135 1.06 -5.09 7.79
N ARG A 136 1.54 -6.18 8.39
CA ARG A 136 1.58 -6.32 9.85
C ARG A 136 2.45 -5.23 10.49
N LYS A 137 3.68 -5.05 10.01
CA LYS A 137 4.60 -4.00 10.49
C LYS A 137 3.97 -2.61 10.38
N TYR A 138 3.39 -2.30 9.23
CA TYR A 138 2.68 -1.04 9.00
C TYR A 138 1.57 -0.80 10.04
N LEU A 139 0.74 -1.81 10.30
CA LEU A 139 -0.35 -1.67 11.26
C LEU A 139 0.17 -1.39 12.67
N ILE A 140 1.20 -2.14 13.12
CA ILE A 140 1.80 -1.98 14.45
C ILE A 140 2.29 -0.55 14.66
N GLU A 141 2.88 0.06 13.64
CA GLU A 141 3.43 1.40 13.75
C GLU A 141 2.37 2.49 13.62
N VAL A 142 1.44 2.34 12.67
CA VAL A 142 0.54 3.43 12.29
C VAL A 142 -0.74 3.48 13.12
N VAL A 143 -1.27 2.33 13.56
CA VAL A 143 -2.54 2.29 14.31
C VAL A 143 -2.49 3.13 15.59
N PRO A 144 -1.44 3.06 16.43
CA PRO A 144 -1.35 3.92 17.62
C PRO A 144 -1.42 5.41 17.31
N THR A 145 -0.73 5.85 16.24
CA THR A 145 -0.77 7.24 15.78
C THR A 145 -2.16 7.66 15.30
N VAL A 146 -2.84 6.77 14.57
CA VAL A 146 -4.23 7.02 14.12
C VAL A 146 -5.19 7.13 15.29
N GLU A 147 -5.10 6.20 16.26
CA GLU A 147 -5.95 6.20 17.45
C GLU A 147 -5.72 7.44 18.31
N ALA A 148 -4.46 7.84 18.50
CA ALA A 148 -4.11 9.07 19.19
C ALA A 148 -4.64 10.31 18.45
N ALA A 149 -4.55 10.36 17.12
CA ALA A 149 -5.05 11.48 16.34
C ALA A 149 -6.58 11.65 16.50
N ILE A 150 -7.31 10.54 16.48
CA ILE A 150 -8.77 10.52 16.67
C ILE A 150 -9.13 10.94 18.10
N GLN A 151 -8.46 10.38 19.10
CA GLN A 151 -8.74 10.67 20.50
C GLN A 151 -8.51 12.15 20.84
N ASN A 152 -7.49 12.76 20.24
CA ASN A 152 -7.15 14.16 20.47
C ASN A 152 -7.84 15.12 19.48
N ASN A 153 -8.67 14.60 18.56
CA ASN A 153 -9.33 15.36 17.50
C ASN A 153 -8.37 16.26 16.69
N ILE A 154 -7.19 15.72 16.38
CA ILE A 154 -6.16 16.38 15.57
C ILE A 154 -6.15 15.80 14.15
N PRO A 155 -5.69 16.56 13.14
CA PRO A 155 -5.51 16.04 11.79
C PRO A 155 -4.64 14.79 11.78
N LEU A 156 -5.03 13.78 10.98
CA LEU A 156 -4.27 12.56 10.86
C LEU A 156 -3.03 12.79 9.98
N ASP A 157 -1.85 12.70 10.56
CA ASP A 157 -0.59 12.69 9.83
C ASP A 157 0.10 11.33 10.03
N ILE A 158 0.06 10.49 8.99
CA ILE A 158 0.68 9.16 9.04
C ILE A 158 2.16 9.31 8.63
N PRO A 159 3.11 8.95 9.51
CA PRO A 159 4.53 9.06 9.22
C PRO A 159 4.95 8.21 8.01
N LEU A 160 5.94 8.71 7.28
CA LEU A 160 6.39 8.23 5.97
C LEU A 160 7.45 7.14 5.97
N VAL A 161 7.99 6.74 7.12
CA VAL A 161 9.30 6.08 7.17
C VAL A 161 9.24 4.76 7.94
N ILE A 162 9.30 3.62 7.23
CA ILE A 162 9.52 2.27 7.79
C ILE A 162 10.48 1.43 6.93
#